data_AF-A0A951CGQ7-F1
#
_entry.id   AF-A0A951CGQ7-F1
#
_cell.length_a   1.000
_cell.length_b   1.000
_cell.length_c   1.000
_cell.angle_alpha   90.00
_cell.angle_beta   90.00
_cell.angle_gamma   90.00
#
_symmetry.space_group_name_H-M   'P 1'
#
loop_
_entity.id
_entity.type
_entity.pdbx_description
1 polymer ?
#
loop_
_entity_poly.entity_id
_entity_poly.type
_entity_poly.pdbx_seq_one_letter_code
_entity_poly.pdbx_strand_id
1 'polypeptide(L)'
;MKATLRHRPDRLIIGEVRGGEAFDLLDALNTGHSGSILRSTLIARTRRSRLASLALRADVDLPYRAIQSEIGDLVNLVVHIERREGRRFVSQVLSIHGYDADSNQYITIYQN
;
A
#
# COMPACT_ATOMS: atom_id res chain seq x y z
N MET A 1 0.39 9.69 11.91
CA MET A 1 -0.92 9.91 11.24
C MET A 1 -2.05 10.32 12.17
N LYS A 2 -2.00 9.95 13.45
CA LYS A 2 -3.07 10.15 14.45
C LYS A 2 -3.63 11.59 14.59
N ALA A 3 -2.84 12.64 14.33
CA ALA A 3 -3.33 14.02 14.36
C ALA A 3 -4.27 14.34 13.18
N THR A 4 -3.95 13.86 11.98
CA THR A 4 -4.74 14.10 10.76
C THR A 4 -6.10 13.39 10.83
N LEU A 5 -6.17 12.19 11.41
CA LEU A 5 -7.43 11.44 11.57
C LEU A 5 -8.44 12.14 12.49
N ARG A 6 -8.00 13.06 13.35
CA ARG A 6 -8.89 13.87 14.20
C ARG A 6 -9.62 14.98 13.44
N HIS A 7 -9.18 15.29 12.22
CA HIS A 7 -9.79 16.30 11.37
C HIS A 7 -10.82 15.75 10.38
N ARG A 8 -11.14 14.44 10.44
CA ARG A 8 -12.05 13.77 9.48
C ARG A 8 -11.73 14.13 8.02
N PRO A 9 -10.49 13.90 7.57
CA PRO A 9 -10.12 14.23 6.21
C PRO A 9 -10.94 13.37 5.23
N ASP A 10 -11.38 13.92 4.10
CA ASP A 10 -12.03 13.10 3.07
C ASP A 10 -11.01 12.23 2.31
N ARG A 11 -9.73 12.64 2.27
CA ARG A 11 -8.63 11.92 1.62
C ARG A 11 -7.31 12.13 2.36
N LEU A 12 -6.50 11.07 2.44
CA LEU A 12 -5.13 11.15 2.93
C LEU A 12 -4.16 11.20 1.75
N ILE A 13 -3.24 12.18 1.77
CA ILE A 13 -2.09 12.24 0.85
C ILE A 13 -0.84 12.05 1.67
N ILE A 14 -0.18 10.92 1.46
CA ILE A 14 1.02 10.54 2.21
C ILE A 14 2.19 10.48 1.25
N GLY A 15 3.19 11.34 1.50
CA GLY A 15 4.34 11.49 0.62
C GLY A 15 5.31 10.31 0.63
N GLU A 16 5.58 9.75 1.81
CA GLU A 16 6.44 8.58 1.98
C GLU A 16 6.14 7.87 3.30
N VAL A 17 6.33 6.55 3.33
CA VAL A 17 6.25 5.70 4.52
C VAL A 17 7.54 4.88 4.60
N ARG A 18 8.23 4.93 5.73
CA ARG A 18 9.57 4.35 5.97
C ARG A 18 9.64 3.37 7.14
N GLY A 19 8.65 3.34 8.03
CA GLY A 19 8.64 2.54 9.25
C GLY A 19 7.26 2.04 9.67
N GLY A 20 7.07 1.84 10.98
CA GLY A 20 5.84 1.32 11.58
C GLY A 20 4.61 2.20 11.35
N GLU A 21 4.77 3.44 10.91
CA GLU A 21 3.67 4.30 10.47
C GLU A 21 2.91 3.75 9.24
N ALA A 22 3.45 2.72 8.58
CA ALA A 22 2.70 1.90 7.62
C ALA A 22 1.47 1.22 8.24
N PHE A 23 1.55 0.77 9.49
CA PHE A 23 0.41 0.15 10.17
C PHE A 23 -0.67 1.19 10.49
N ASP A 24 -0.26 2.36 11.04
CA ASP A 24 -1.17 3.50 11.25
C ASP A 24 -1.90 3.90 9.95
N LEU A 25 -1.24 3.75 8.79
CA LEU A 25 -1.85 4.02 7.49
C LEU A 25 -2.88 2.97 7.10
N LEU A 26 -2.57 1.68 7.27
CA LEU A 26 -3.52 0.59 6.96
C LEU A 26 -4.76 0.71 7.83
N ASP A 27 -4.58 0.96 9.12
CA ASP A 27 -5.67 1.22 10.05
C ASP A 27 -6.51 2.44 9.62
N ALA A 28 -5.86 3.54 9.24
CA ALA A 28 -6.55 4.71 8.69
C ALA A 28 -7.38 4.41 7.42
N LEU A 29 -6.88 3.54 6.55
CA LEU A 29 -7.59 3.14 5.32
C LEU A 29 -8.81 2.25 5.63
N ASN A 30 -8.72 1.37 6.63
CA ASN A 30 -9.85 0.54 7.09
C ASN A 30 -11.03 1.34 7.63
N THR A 31 -10.81 2.50 8.26
CA THR A 31 -11.90 3.27 8.91
C THR A 31 -12.73 4.12 7.94
N GLY A 32 -12.70 3.84 6.63
CA GLY A 32 -13.61 4.46 5.66
C GLY A 32 -13.10 5.75 5.00
N HIS A 33 -11.78 5.96 4.91
CA HIS A 33 -11.19 7.09 4.17
C HIS A 33 -11.12 6.80 2.66
N SER A 34 -12.31 6.71 2.04
CA SER A 34 -12.54 6.38 0.62
C SER A 34 -11.81 7.36 -0.31
N GLY A 35 -10.73 6.92 -0.96
CA GLY A 35 -10.01 7.69 -1.99
C GLY A 35 -8.66 8.28 -1.58
N SER A 36 -8.02 7.71 -0.55
CA SER A 36 -6.67 8.08 -0.12
C SER A 36 -5.60 7.67 -1.15
N ILE A 37 -4.66 8.57 -1.42
CA ILE A 37 -3.54 8.35 -2.35
C ILE A 37 -2.26 8.21 -1.54
N LEU A 38 -1.68 7.01 -1.55
CA LEU A 38 -0.41 6.71 -0.92
C LEU A 38 0.70 6.67 -1.98
N ARG A 39 1.76 7.45 -1.76
CA ARG A 39 3.04 7.22 -2.45
C ARG A 39 3.91 6.32 -1.59
N SER A 40 3.76 5.00 -1.76
CA SER A 40 4.68 4.01 -1.18
C SER A 40 5.55 3.42 -2.27
N THR A 41 6.86 3.47 -2.06
CA THR A 41 7.83 2.90 -2.98
C THR A 41 7.75 1.38 -2.89
N LEU A 42 7.36 0.76 -4.00
CA LEU A 42 7.41 -0.68 -4.31
C LEU A 42 6.19 -1.52 -3.87
N ILE A 43 5.15 -1.53 -4.71
CA ILE A 43 4.40 -2.76 -5.04
C ILE A 43 4.58 -3.01 -6.54
N ALA A 44 5.83 -3.14 -6.96
CA ALA A 44 6.13 -3.60 -8.30
C ALA A 44 6.49 -5.08 -8.20
N ARG A 45 5.54 -5.92 -8.64
CA ARG A 45 5.83 -7.24 -9.20
C ARG A 45 6.49 -8.29 -8.28
N THR A 46 6.40 -8.14 -6.96
CA THR A 46 7.03 -9.07 -6.01
C THR A 46 5.99 -9.75 -5.12
N ARG A 47 6.17 -11.07 -4.87
CA ARG A 47 5.35 -11.88 -3.94
C ARG A 47 5.26 -11.29 -2.53
N ARG A 48 6.15 -10.35 -2.19
CA ARG A 48 6.27 -9.71 -0.87
C ARG A 48 5.99 -8.22 -1.00
N SER A 49 5.03 -7.74 -0.22
CA SER A 49 4.74 -6.32 -0.10
C SER A 49 5.76 -5.65 0.83
N ARG A 50 6.44 -4.61 0.33
CA ARG A 50 7.29 -3.77 1.17
C ARG A 50 6.47 -3.05 2.23
N LEU A 51 5.25 -2.63 1.90
CA LEU A 51 4.32 -2.00 2.83
C LEU A 51 3.98 -2.94 4.00
N ALA A 52 3.75 -4.23 3.73
CA ALA A 52 3.52 -5.21 4.80
C ALA A 52 4.74 -5.38 5.73
N SER A 53 5.95 -5.40 5.17
CA SER A 53 7.18 -5.44 5.98
C SER A 53 7.40 -4.19 6.82
N LEU A 54 6.93 -3.03 6.37
CA LEU A 54 6.98 -1.79 7.13
C LEU A 54 5.94 -1.79 8.25
N ALA A 55 4.73 -2.29 8.00
CA ALA A 55 3.67 -2.38 9.00
C ALA A 55 4.07 -3.26 10.19
N LEU A 56 4.77 -4.38 9.96
CA LEU A 56 5.31 -5.22 11.03
C LEU A 56 6.31 -4.51 11.96
N ARG A 57 6.87 -3.36 11.56
CA ARG A 57 7.76 -2.57 12.44
C ARG A 57 7.01 -1.77 13.50
N ALA A 58 5.67 -1.78 13.47
CA ALA A 58 4.82 -1.12 14.47
C ALA A 58 4.71 -1.90 15.80
N ASP A 59 5.50 -2.98 15.97
CA ASP A 59 5.47 -3.88 17.14
C ASP A 59 4.08 -4.51 17.37
N VAL A 60 3.43 -4.86 16.25
CA VAL A 60 2.13 -5.53 16.22
C VAL A 60 2.34 -7.01 15.97
N ASP A 61 1.72 -7.86 16.80
CA ASP A 61 1.77 -9.31 16.65
C ASP A 61 0.69 -9.80 15.68
N LEU A 62 0.88 -9.47 14.40
CA LEU A 62 0.00 -9.88 13.31
C LEU A 62 0.75 -10.77 12.32
N PRO A 63 0.15 -11.89 11.85
CA PRO A 63 0.74 -12.69 10.79
C PRO A 63 0.96 -11.85 9.53
N TYR A 64 2.14 -11.96 8.91
CA TYR A 64 2.48 -11.24 7.66
C TYR A 64 1.41 -11.43 6.58
N ARG A 65 0.82 -12.64 6.49
CA ARG A 65 -0.25 -12.94 5.53
C ARG A 65 -1.54 -12.17 5.80
N ALA A 66 -1.88 -11.90 7.06
CA ALA A 66 -3.06 -11.10 7.40
C ALA A 66 -2.89 -9.66 6.88
N ILE A 67 -1.70 -9.08 7.07
CA ILE A 67 -1.37 -7.75 6.56
C ILE A 67 -1.37 -7.72 5.03
N GLN A 68 -0.90 -8.78 4.35
CA GLN A 68 -1.01 -8.87 2.89
C GLN A 68 -2.47 -8.95 2.41
N SER A 69 -3.32 -9.68 3.11
CA SER A 69 -4.76 -9.74 2.81
C SER A 69 -5.39 -8.36 2.89
N GLU A 70 -5.15 -7.66 4.01
CA GLU A 70 -5.66 -6.32 4.26
C GLU A 70 -5.18 -5.31 3.21
N ILE A 71 -3.91 -5.37 2.80
CA ILE A 71 -3.40 -4.55 1.70
C ILE A 71 -4.12 -4.87 0.38
N GLY A 72 -4.45 -6.13 0.12
CA GLY A 72 -5.18 -6.55 -1.08
C GLY A 72 -6.59 -5.97 -1.16
N ASP A 73 -7.23 -5.79 -0.01
CA ASP A 73 -8.59 -5.23 0.09
C ASP A 73 -8.60 -3.69 0.05
N LEU A 74 -7.58 -3.05 0.64
CA LEU A 74 -7.53 -1.60 0.81
C LEU A 74 -6.86 -0.86 -0.33
N VAL A 75 -5.89 -1.48 -1.02
CA VAL A 75 -5.16 -0.84 -2.12
C VAL A 75 -5.87 -1.18 -3.42
N ASN A 76 -6.31 -0.16 -4.17
CA ASN A 76 -6.95 -0.39 -5.47
C ASN A 76 -6.01 -0.21 -6.66
N LEU A 77 -5.06 0.74 -6.57
CA LEU A 77 -4.17 1.08 -7.67
C LEU A 77 -2.74 1.26 -7.18
N VAL A 78 -1.78 0.69 -7.93
CA VAL A 78 -0.36 0.90 -7.73
C VAL A 78 0.26 1.42 -9.02
N VAL A 79 0.97 2.55 -8.91
CA VAL A 79 1.74 3.12 -10.01
C VAL A 79 3.23 2.96 -9.70
N HIS A 80 3.93 2.19 -10.51
CA HIS A 80 5.38 2.10 -10.43
C HIS A 80 6.02 3.18 -11.29
N ILE A 81 6.93 3.94 -10.68
CA ILE A 81 7.71 4.97 -11.34
C ILE A 81 9.18 4.57 -11.26
N GLU A 82 9.80 4.47 -12.42
CA GLU A 82 11.23 4.20 -12.55
C GLU A 82 11.96 5.46 -13.02
N ARG A 83 13.28 5.46 -12.84
CA ARG A 83 14.17 6.50 -13.34
C ARG A 83 15.11 5.89 -14.39
N ARG A 84 15.12 6.42 -15.60
CA ARG A 84 15.96 6.03 -16.75
C ARG A 84 16.56 7.31 -17.28
N GLU A 85 17.89 7.33 -17.40
CA GLU A 85 18.62 8.50 -17.93
C GLU A 85 18.24 9.82 -17.26
N GLY A 86 18.05 9.80 -15.93
CA GLY A 86 17.70 11.00 -15.15
C GLY A 86 16.23 11.44 -15.23
N ARG A 87 15.41 10.83 -16.10
CA ARG A 87 13.98 11.14 -16.24
C ARG A 87 13.12 10.10 -15.54
N ARG A 88 11.97 10.54 -15.02
CA ARG A 88 10.97 9.65 -14.39
C ARG A 88 9.91 9.28 -15.42
N PHE A 89 9.50 8.03 -15.44
CA PHE A 89 8.38 7.55 -16.25
C PHE A 89 7.59 6.53 -15.45
N VAL A 90 6.30 6.44 -15.74
CA VAL A 90 5.44 5.38 -15.23
C VAL A 90 5.85 4.11 -15.97
N SER A 91 6.42 3.14 -15.26
CA SER A 91 6.83 1.88 -15.86
C SER A 91 5.73 0.82 -15.80
N GLN A 92 4.79 0.97 -14.85
CA GLN A 92 3.72 0.02 -14.66
C GLN A 92 2.54 0.66 -13.90
N VAL A 93 1.32 0.32 -14.29
CA VAL A 93 0.11 0.58 -13.52
C VAL A 93 -0.60 -0.75 -13.26
N LEU A 94 -0.88 -1.03 -11.99
CA LEU A 94 -1.56 -2.24 -11.54
C LEU A 94 -2.85 -1.87 -10.81
N SER A 95 -3.96 -2.43 -11.25
CA SER A 95 -5.19 -2.49 -10.45
C SER A 95 -5.13 -3.73 -9.56
N ILE A 96 -5.35 -3.58 -8.26
CA ILE A 96 -5.38 -4.68 -7.28
C ILE A 96 -6.84 -5.00 -6.94
N HIS A 97 -7.16 -6.29 -6.93
CA HIS A 97 -8.51 -6.81 -6.70
C HIS A 97 -8.58 -7.79 -5.52
N GLY A 98 -7.54 -7.84 -4.69
CA GLY A 98 -7.44 -8.74 -3.56
C GLY A 98 -6.08 -9.43 -3.46
N TYR A 99 -6.00 -10.35 -2.51
CA TYR A 99 -4.82 -11.17 -2.24
C TYR A 99 -5.21 -12.65 -2.14
N ASP A 100 -4.53 -13.50 -2.91
CA ASP A 100 -4.69 -14.94 -2.85
C ASP A 100 -3.66 -15.54 -1.86
N ALA A 101 -4.17 -16.10 -0.76
CA ALA A 101 -3.36 -16.67 0.31
C ALA A 101 -2.72 -18.01 -0.06
N ASP A 102 -3.26 -18.74 -1.04
CA ASP A 102 -2.75 -20.04 -1.48
C ASP A 102 -1.54 -19.84 -2.39
N SER A 103 -1.67 -18.94 -3.37
CA SER A 103 -0.56 -18.60 -4.29
C SER A 103 0.42 -17.56 -3.72
N ASN A 104 0.05 -16.89 -2.62
CA ASN A 104 0.80 -15.80 -1.99
C ASN A 104 1.06 -14.64 -2.98
N GLN A 105 0.01 -14.24 -3.72
CA GLN A 105 0.07 -13.19 -4.75
C GLN A 105 -1.12 -12.24 -4.65
N TYR A 106 -0.90 -10.99 -5.06
CA TYR A 106 -2.00 -10.05 -5.29
C TYR A 106 -2.69 -10.38 -6.61
N ILE A 107 -4.01 -10.32 -6.61
CA ILE A 107 -4.82 -10.47 -7.83
C ILE A 107 -4.76 -9.12 -8.55
N THR A 108 -4.04 -9.06 -9.67
CA THR A 108 -3.78 -7.78 -10.36
C THR A 108 -4.17 -7.80 -11.83
N ILE A 109 -4.71 -6.69 -12.31
CA ILE A 109 -4.91 -6.43 -13.75
C ILE A 109 -3.90 -5.37 -14.19
N TYR A 110 -3.18 -5.65 -15.28
CA TYR A 110 -2.25 -4.70 -15.89
C TYR A 110 -3.02 -3.72 -16.78
N GLN A 111 -2.74 -2.43 -16.63
CA GLN A 111 -3.19 -1.39 -17.55
C GLN A 111 -1.96 -0.77 -18.23
N ASN A 112 -1.92 -0.82 -19.56
CA ASN A 112 -0.90 -0.19 -20.41
C ASN A 112 -1.27 1.27 -20.71
#